data_AF-A0A2V6Z2I8-F1
#
_entry.id   AF-A0A2V6Z2I8-F1
#
_cell.length_a   1.000
_cell.length_b   1.000
_cell.length_c   1.000
_cell.angle_alpha   90.00
_cell.angle_beta   90.00
_cell.angle_gamma   90.00
#
_symmetry.space_group_name_H-M   'P 1'
#
loop_
_entity.id
_entity.type
_entity.pdbx_description
1 polymer ?
#
loop_
_entity_poly.entity_id
_entity_poly.type
_entity_poly.pdbx_seq_one_letter_code
_entity_poly.pdbx_strand_id
1 'polypeptide(L)'
;MYNGPYCGLLLGFMGARVLKIESPEGDIVRRRKRQVEPYPLVMLNSNKESVVLDLKHDDGKSLFLRLARRADVVVENFAVGVMNRLGLGWDVLQKENSRLVYGSGTPT
;
A
#
# COMPACT_ATOMS: atom_id res chain seq x y z
N MET A 1 -3.48 -1.79 -11.30
CA MET A 1 -2.49 -0.69 -11.25
C MET A 1 -3.06 0.58 -10.62
N TYR A 2 -4.16 1.17 -11.14
CA TYR A 2 -4.66 2.46 -10.65
C TYR A 2 -5.72 2.38 -9.53
N ASN A 3 -6.46 1.27 -9.40
CA ASN A 3 -7.56 1.15 -8.44
C ASN A 3 -7.12 1.41 -6.98
N GLY A 4 -6.05 0.75 -6.52
CA GLY A 4 -5.49 0.97 -5.17
C GLY A 4 -5.07 2.42 -4.91
N PRO A 5 -4.19 3.02 -5.74
CA PRO A 5 -3.85 4.43 -5.62
C PRO A 5 -5.06 5.37 -5.66
N TYR A 6 -6.05 5.14 -6.53
CA TYR A 6 -7.25 5.97 -6.60
C TYR A 6 -8.10 5.88 -5.32
N CYS A 7 -8.29 4.69 -4.77
CA CYS A 7 -8.95 4.51 -3.47
C CYS A 7 -8.23 5.33 -2.37
N GLY A 8 -6.91 5.20 -2.26
CA GLY A 8 -6.14 5.98 -1.29
C GLY A 8 -6.18 7.48 -1.53
N LEU A 9 -6.31 7.93 -2.79
CA LEU A 9 -6.46 9.35 -3.12
C LEU A 9 -7.77 9.90 -2.54
N LEU A 10 -8.89 9.20 -2.79
CA LEU A 10 -10.21 9.60 -2.29
C LEU A 10 -10.23 9.65 -0.76
N LEU A 11 -9.65 8.65 -0.09
CA LEU A 11 -9.53 8.65 1.37
C LEU A 11 -8.73 9.86 1.88
N GLY A 12 -7.59 10.17 1.24
CA GLY A 12 -6.79 11.34 1.60
C GLY A 12 -7.53 12.66 1.42
N PHE A 13 -8.30 12.82 0.34
CA PHE A 13 -9.14 14.00 0.12
C PHE A 13 -10.28 14.12 1.14
N MET A 14 -10.78 13.00 1.66
CA MET A 14 -11.81 12.98 2.71
C MET A 14 -11.22 13.15 4.13
N GLY A 15 -9.92 13.46 4.24
CA GLY A 15 -9.27 13.78 5.51
C GLY A 15 -8.57 12.61 6.20
N ALA A 16 -8.52 11.43 5.59
CA ALA A 16 -7.72 10.34 6.14
C ALA A 16 -6.22 10.61 5.99
N ARG A 17 -5.43 10.24 6.99
CA ARG A 17 -3.97 10.17 6.83
C ARG A 17 -3.62 8.91 6.05
N VAL A 18 -3.07 9.08 4.85
CA VAL A 18 -2.74 7.96 3.96
C VAL A 18 -1.23 7.83 3.83
N LEU A 19 -0.69 6.69 4.31
CA LEU A 19 0.71 6.32 4.16
C LEU A 19 0.86 5.28 3.05
N LYS A 20 1.51 5.66 1.96
CA LYS A 20 1.84 4.75 0.86
C LYS A 20 3.10 3.95 1.23
N ILE A 21 2.99 2.63 1.15
CA ILE A 21 4.14 1.72 1.28
C ILE A 21 4.67 1.42 -0.13
N GLU A 22 5.90 1.85 -0.42
CA GLU A 22 6.59 1.58 -1.68
C GLU A 22 7.69 0.52 -1.48
N SER A 23 7.97 -0.29 -2.51
CA SER A 23 9.15 -1.17 -2.50
C SER A 23 10.43 -0.36 -2.70
N PRO A 24 11.63 -0.94 -2.48
CA PRO A 24 12.90 -0.25 -2.74
C PRO A 24 13.03 0.30 -4.17
N GLU A 25 12.38 -0.31 -5.14
CA GLU A 25 12.36 0.15 -6.53
C GLU A 25 11.28 1.21 -6.83
N GLY A 26 10.52 1.63 -5.81
CA GLY A 26 9.42 2.57 -5.90
C GLY A 26 8.17 2.02 -6.59
N ASP A 27 7.13 2.86 -6.69
CA ASP A 27 5.92 2.57 -7.47
C ASP A 27 6.28 2.18 -8.91
N ILE A 28 5.66 1.12 -9.44
CA ILE A 28 5.89 0.61 -10.79
C ILE A 28 5.72 1.68 -11.87
N VAL A 29 4.87 2.69 -11.64
CA VAL A 29 4.66 3.81 -12.56
C VAL A 29 5.93 4.66 -12.70
N ARG A 30 6.76 4.80 -11.64
CA ARG A 30 8.05 5.51 -11.67
C ARG A 30 9.06 4.87 -12.62
N ARG A 31 8.95 3.55 -12.84
CA ARG A 31 9.87 2.80 -13.73
C ARG A 31 9.77 3.21 -15.20
N ARG A 32 8.76 4.00 -15.58
CA ARG A 32 8.60 4.54 -16.95
C ARG A 32 9.62 5.64 -17.31
N LYS A 33 10.66 5.85 -16.50
CA LYS A 33 11.85 6.72 -16.69
C LYS A 33 11.61 7.89 -17.66
N ARG A 34 11.03 8.96 -17.13
CA ARG A 34 10.87 10.24 -17.83
C ARG A 34 11.71 11.32 -17.15
N GLN A 35 11.95 12.43 -17.86
CA GLN A 35 12.63 13.60 -17.29
C GLN A 35 11.82 14.26 -16.16
N VAL A 36 10.51 14.00 -16.11
CA VAL A 36 9.57 14.46 -15.08
C VAL A 36 8.81 13.29 -14.50
N GLU A 37 8.30 13.43 -13.27
CA GLU A 37 7.46 12.42 -12.65
C GLU A 37 6.23 12.10 -13.53
N PRO A 38 5.89 10.81 -13.73
CA PRO A 38 4.76 10.45 -14.57
C PRO A 38 3.44 11.04 -14.05
N TYR A 39 2.64 11.65 -14.93
CA TYR A 39 1.33 12.21 -14.58
C TYR A 39 0.45 11.31 -13.69
N PRO A 40 0.32 9.99 -13.95
CA PRO A 40 -0.50 9.14 -13.09
C PRO A 40 0.02 9.06 -11.65
N LEU A 41 1.33 9.16 -11.45
CA LEU A 41 1.90 9.16 -10.11
C LEU A 41 1.52 10.44 -9.36
N VAL A 42 1.70 11.60 -10.00
CA VAL A 42 1.37 12.91 -9.42
C VAL A 42 -0.13 13.01 -9.12
N MET A 43 -0.98 12.62 -10.08
CA MET A 43 -2.43 12.73 -9.94
C MET A 43 -3.02 11.78 -8.90
N LEU A 44 -2.48 10.57 -8.77
CA LEU A 44 -3.07 9.52 -7.90
C LEU A 44 -2.46 9.44 -6.50
N ASN A 45 -1.42 10.22 -6.19
CA ASN A 45 -0.75 10.15 -4.89
C ASN A 45 -0.68 11.48 -4.13
N SER A 46 -1.40 12.51 -4.58
CA SER A 46 -1.67 13.70 -3.77
C SER A 46 -2.28 13.32 -2.41
N ASN A 47 -1.99 14.12 -1.37
CA ASN A 47 -2.44 13.92 0.01
C ASN A 47 -1.97 12.60 0.66
N LYS A 48 -0.86 12.03 0.18
CA LYS A 48 -0.25 10.84 0.78
C LYS A 48 1.16 11.13 1.26
N GLU A 49 1.49 10.60 2.42
CA GLU A 49 2.87 10.37 2.82
C GLU A 49 3.39 9.09 2.13
N SER A 50 4.70 8.95 1.98
CA SER A 50 5.30 7.72 1.42
C SER A 50 6.45 7.24 2.30
N VAL A 51 6.56 5.92 2.45
CA VAL A 51 7.70 5.26 3.07
C VAL A 51 8.09 4.05 2.23
N VAL A 52 9.40 3.82 2.11
CA VAL A 52 9.94 2.64 1.44
C VAL A 52 10.09 1.51 2.45
N LEU A 53 9.47 0.37 2.18
CA LEU A 53 9.65 -0.87 2.94
C LEU A 53 9.87 -2.05 2.00
N ASP A 54 10.92 -2.84 2.26
CA ASP A 54 11.09 -4.13 1.59
C ASP A 54 10.30 -5.23 2.32
N LEU A 55 9.09 -5.50 1.85
CA LEU A 55 8.22 -6.52 2.42
C LEU A 55 8.69 -7.97 2.14
N LYS A 56 9.76 -8.16 1.36
CA LYS A 56 10.39 -9.47 1.20
C LYS A 56 11.32 -9.80 2.37
N HIS A 57 11.84 -8.78 3.05
CA HIS A 57 12.71 -8.94 4.23
C HIS A 57 11.89 -8.96 5.52
N ASP A 58 12.32 -9.74 6.51
CA ASP A 58 11.57 -9.93 7.75
C ASP A 58 11.47 -8.63 8.57
N ASP A 59 12.49 -7.79 8.54
CA ASP A 59 12.44 -6.45 9.14
C ASP A 59 11.37 -5.55 8.51
N GLY A 60 11.22 -5.62 7.18
CA GLY A 60 10.21 -4.85 6.47
C GLY A 60 8.79 -5.35 6.79
N LYS A 61 8.60 -6.66 6.88
CA LYS A 61 7.34 -7.27 7.35
C LYS A 61 7.04 -6.86 8.80
N SER A 62 8.01 -6.95 9.69
CA SER A 62 7.86 -6.57 11.10
C SER A 62 7.46 -5.10 11.25
N LEU A 63 8.11 -4.20 10.51
CA LEU A 63 7.77 -2.78 10.50
C LEU A 63 6.38 -2.53 9.91
N PHE A 64 6.00 -3.23 8.83
CA PHE A 64 4.66 -3.15 8.27
C PHE A 64 3.59 -3.60 9.27
N LEU A 65 3.79 -4.72 9.98
CA LEU A 65 2.84 -5.20 10.99
C LEU A 65 2.71 -4.20 12.15
N ARG A 66 3.80 -3.55 12.56
CA ARG A 66 3.75 -2.46 13.56
C ARG A 66 2.92 -1.26 13.08
N LEU A 67 2.95 -0.94 11.79
CA LEU A 67 2.08 0.08 11.21
C LEU A 67 0.63 -0.40 11.15
N ALA A 68 0.38 -1.63 10.71
CA ALA A 68 -0.96 -2.22 10.61
C ALA A 68 -1.68 -2.32 11.96
N ARG A 69 -0.96 -2.55 13.06
CA ARG A 69 -1.48 -2.49 14.45
C ARG A 69 -2.10 -1.14 14.82
N ARG A 70 -1.69 -0.06 14.14
CA ARG A 70 -2.15 1.31 14.39
C ARG A 70 -3.04 1.87 13.28
N ALA A 71 -3.16 1.15 12.16
CA ALA A 71 -3.96 1.57 11.03
C ALA A 71 -5.42 1.16 11.22
N ASP A 72 -6.33 1.99 10.72
CA ASP A 72 -7.76 1.63 10.63
C ASP A 72 -8.04 0.80 9.36
N VAL A 73 -7.30 1.06 8.29
CA VAL A 73 -7.48 0.43 6.98
C VAL A 73 -6.15 0.05 6.36
N VAL A 74 -6.06 -1.16 5.79
CA VAL A 74 -5.01 -1.55 4.84
C VAL A 74 -5.65 -1.78 3.48
N VAL A 75 -5.11 -1.13 2.44
CA VAL A 75 -5.56 -1.30 1.05
C VAL A 75 -4.41 -1.83 0.20
N GLU A 76 -4.67 -2.86 -0.58
CA GLU A 76 -3.71 -3.43 -1.53
C GLU A 76 -4.35 -3.79 -2.87
N ASN A 77 -3.53 -3.84 -3.92
CA ASN A 77 -3.97 -4.16 -5.28
C ASN A 77 -3.03 -5.13 -6.01
N PHE A 78 -2.41 -6.03 -5.26
CA PHE A 78 -1.53 -7.05 -5.81
C PHE A 78 -2.32 -8.14 -6.53
N ALA A 79 -1.61 -9.00 -7.26
CA ALA A 79 -2.18 -10.24 -7.77
C ALA A 79 -2.61 -11.15 -6.60
N VAL A 80 -3.63 -11.98 -6.85
CA VAL A 80 -4.15 -12.93 -5.85
C VAL A 80 -3.02 -13.73 -5.20
N GLY A 81 -3.08 -13.83 -3.87
CA GLY A 81 -2.16 -14.62 -3.06
C GLY A 81 -0.79 -13.97 -2.80
N VAL A 82 -0.48 -12.79 -3.35
CA VAL A 82 0.80 -12.10 -3.06
C VAL A 82 0.94 -11.79 -1.58
N MET A 83 -0.06 -11.16 -0.95
CA MET A 83 0.02 -10.84 0.48
C MET A 83 0.14 -12.10 1.36
N ASN A 84 -0.54 -13.19 0.99
CA ASN A 84 -0.41 -14.48 1.69
C ASN A 84 1.01 -15.04 1.57
N ARG A 85 1.63 -15.00 0.37
CA ARG A 85 3.02 -15.42 0.18
C ARG A 85 4.03 -14.55 0.93
N LEU A 86 3.72 -13.27 1.12
CA LEU A 86 4.52 -12.37 1.95
C LEU A 86 4.34 -12.61 3.46
N GLY A 87 3.36 -13.43 3.86
CA GLY A 87 3.00 -13.63 5.27
C GLY A 87 2.25 -12.44 5.86
N LEU A 88 1.64 -11.60 5.03
CA LEU A 88 0.93 -10.37 5.40
C LEU A 88 -0.54 -10.43 4.95
N GLY A 89 -1.08 -11.64 4.78
CA GLY A 89 -2.46 -11.88 4.39
C GLY A 89 -3.46 -11.55 5.50
N TRP A 90 -4.76 -11.63 5.17
CA TRP A 90 -5.85 -11.31 6.10
C TRP A 90 -5.75 -12.08 7.42
N ASP A 91 -5.48 -13.39 7.37
CA ASP A 91 -5.39 -14.23 8.58
C ASP A 91 -4.28 -13.80 9.56
N VAL A 92 -3.27 -13.08 9.07
CA VAL A 92 -2.21 -12.49 9.88
C VAL A 92 -2.65 -11.11 10.37
N LEU A 93 -3.12 -10.25 9.46
CA LEU A 93 -3.47 -8.87 9.78
C LEU A 93 -4.63 -8.76 10.79
N GLN A 94 -5.63 -9.64 10.69
CA GLN A 94 -6.74 -9.66 11.65
C GLN A 94 -6.28 -10.02 13.08
N LYS A 95 -5.25 -10.87 13.20
CA LYS A 95 -4.67 -11.23 14.51
C LYS A 95 -3.87 -10.08 15.10
N GLU A 96 -3.18 -9.32 14.25
CA GLU A 96 -2.43 -8.14 14.67
C GLU A 96 -3.34 -6.96 15.05
N ASN A 97 -4.48 -6.82 14.36
CA ASN A 97 -5.44 -5.78 14.64
C ASN A 97 -6.86 -6.25 14.28
N SER A 98 -7.63 -6.64 15.30
CA SER A 98 -9.01 -7.14 15.13
C SER A 98 -10.01 -6.09 14.66
N ARG A 99 -9.64 -4.80 14.68
CA ARG A 99 -10.46 -3.69 14.20
C ARG A 99 -10.12 -3.28 12.77
N LEU A 100 -9.06 -3.85 12.18
CA LEU A 100 -8.56 -3.45 10.87
C LEU A 100 -9.57 -3.80 9.76
N VAL A 101 -9.85 -2.82 8.90
CA VAL A 101 -10.54 -3.07 7.63
C VAL A 101 -9.50 -3.40 6.56
N TYR A 102 -9.63 -4.56 5.92
CA TYR A 102 -8.73 -4.99 4.84
C TYR A 102 -9.43 -4.90 3.47
N GLY A 103 -8.97 -3.99 2.63
CA GLY A 103 -9.46 -3.79 1.27
C GLY A 103 -8.49 -4.37 0.24
N SER A 104 -8.92 -5.40 -0.49
CA SER A 104 -8.15 -6.02 -1.57
C SER A 104 -8.80 -5.75 -2.92
N GLY A 105 -8.02 -5.22 -3.86
CA GLY A 105 -8.47 -4.92 -5.22
C GLY A 105 -7.62 -5.63 -6.27
N THR A 106 -7.99 -6.84 -6.63
CA THR A 106 -7.28 -7.64 -7.63
C THR A 106 -7.56 -7.13 -9.05
N PRO A 107 -6.53 -6.86 -9.88
CA PRO A 107 -6.73 -6.67 -11.31
C PRO A 107 -7.29 -7.96 -11.94
N THR A 108 -8.42 -7.88 -12.63
CA THR A 108 -8.86 -8.91 -13.59
C THR A 108 -7.98 -8.91 -14.83
#